data_AF-A0A2V6LF00-F1
#
_entry.id   AF-A0A2V6LF00-F1
#
_cell.length_a   1.000
_cell.length_b   1.000
_cell.length_c   1.000
_cell.angle_alpha   90.00
_cell.angle_beta   90.00
_cell.angle_gamma   90.00
#
_symmetry.space_group_name_H-M   'P 1'
#
loop_
_entity.id
_entity.type
_entity.pdbx_description
1 polymer ?
#
loop_
_entity_poly.entity_id
_entity_poly.type
_entity_poly.pdbx_seq_one_letter_code
_entity_poly.pdbx_strand_id
1 'polypeptide(L)'
;MFLPRGTDWTKIADGFVFDVPDCELGHHGEDVSFNSIMKKYKLTDPALVLLGEIVRAADSHPAKPHPAGEGLRWIASGFGALGLSDHEILVHEFIVYDALYAECKRRREK
;
A
#
# COMPACT_ATOMS: atom_id res chain seq x y z
N MET A 1 4.05 -10.42 7.57
CA MET A 1 3.33 -10.85 8.78
C MET A 1 2.93 -9.59 9.52
N PHE A 2 1.66 -9.43 9.87
CA PHE A 2 1.24 -8.33 10.72
C PHE A 2 1.78 -8.52 12.13
N LEU A 3 2.28 -7.44 12.73
CA LEU A 3 2.79 -7.47 14.08
C LEU A 3 1.63 -7.27 15.06
N PRO A 4 1.49 -8.10 16.11
CA PRO A 4 0.52 -7.87 17.16
C PRO A 4 0.65 -6.47 17.76
N ARG A 5 -0.46 -5.90 18.23
CA ARG A 5 -0.44 -4.62 18.94
C ARG A 5 0.54 -4.67 20.12
N GLY A 6 1.36 -3.63 20.25
CA GLY A 6 2.39 -3.52 21.29
C GLY A 6 3.70 -4.25 20.98
N THR A 7 3.86 -4.81 19.78
CA THR A 7 5.16 -5.36 19.34
C THR A 7 6.21 -4.26 19.30
N ASP A 8 7.35 -4.51 19.95
CA ASP A 8 8.55 -3.67 19.81
C ASP A 8 9.30 -4.06 18.53
N TRP A 9 8.94 -3.42 17.42
CA TRP A 9 9.50 -3.71 16.10
C TRP A 9 11.00 -3.41 16.01
N THR A 10 11.56 -2.61 16.92
CA THR A 10 13.02 -2.31 16.95
C THR A 10 13.87 -3.53 17.30
N LYS A 11 13.26 -4.56 17.90
CA LYS A 11 13.92 -5.81 18.29
C LYS A 11 13.86 -6.89 17.21
N ILE A 12 13.22 -6.64 16.08
CA ILE A 12 13.17 -7.59 14.97
C ILE A 12 14.55 -7.59 14.30
N ALA A 13 15.35 -8.62 14.58
CA ALA A 13 16.69 -8.77 14.04
C ALA A 13 16.70 -9.43 12.64
N ASP A 14 15.71 -10.28 12.36
CA ASP A 14 15.61 -11.05 11.13
C ASP A 14 14.41 -10.59 10.29
N GLY A 15 14.69 -9.79 9.25
CA GLY A 15 13.70 -9.32 8.28
C GLY A 15 13.75 -7.81 8.05
N PHE A 16 12.89 -7.35 7.14
CA PHE A 16 12.67 -5.93 6.88
C PHE A 16 11.29 -5.54 7.38
N VAL A 17 11.24 -4.63 8.34
CA VAL A 17 9.98 -3.99 8.74
C VAL A 17 9.58 -2.96 7.71
N PHE A 18 8.29 -2.85 7.47
CA PHE A 18 7.67 -1.82 6.65
C PHE A 18 6.42 -1.34 7.40
N ASP A 19 5.97 -0.13 7.08
CA ASP A 19 4.75 0.45 7.69
C ASP A 19 4.78 0.59 9.22
N VAL A 20 5.96 0.73 9.79
CA VAL A 20 6.16 1.10 11.20
C VAL A 20 6.87 2.46 11.30
N PRO A 21 6.70 3.22 12.40
CA PRO A 21 7.39 4.49 12.60
C PRO A 21 8.91 4.40 12.37
N ASP A 22 9.44 5.42 11.69
CA ASP A 22 10.87 5.65 11.45
C ASP A 22 11.63 4.54 10.70
N CYS A 23 10.95 3.57 10.09
CA CYS A 23 11.62 2.52 9.31
C CYS A 23 11.91 2.92 7.87
N GLU A 24 12.92 2.27 7.27
CA GLU A 24 13.33 2.54 5.87
C GLU A 24 12.16 2.37 4.88
N LEU A 25 11.34 1.34 5.06
CA LEU A 25 10.20 1.02 4.19
C LEU A 25 8.87 1.56 4.72
N GLY A 26 8.91 2.62 5.53
CA GLY A 26 7.73 3.30 6.10
C GLY A 26 7.31 4.54 5.30
N HIS A 27 6.54 5.40 5.96
CA HIS A 27 6.08 6.67 5.39
C HIS A 27 7.16 7.74 5.47
N HIS A 28 7.40 8.45 4.37
CA HIS A 28 8.44 9.49 4.26
C HIS A 28 7.92 10.71 3.50
N GLY A 29 7.62 11.80 4.21
CA GLY A 29 7.00 12.98 3.60
C GLY A 29 5.58 12.64 3.12
N GLU A 30 5.31 12.80 1.82
CA GLU A 30 4.02 12.38 1.24
C GLU A 30 3.99 10.90 0.84
N ASP A 31 5.14 10.23 0.78
CA ASP A 31 5.21 8.84 0.36
C ASP A 31 4.75 7.89 1.45
N VAL A 32 4.00 6.87 1.03
CA VAL A 32 3.59 5.75 1.89
C VAL A 32 4.51 4.56 1.69
N SER A 33 4.35 3.52 2.51
CA SER A 33 5.19 2.31 2.47
C SER A 33 5.32 1.71 1.07
N PHE A 34 4.26 1.74 0.26
CA PHE A 34 4.29 1.30 -1.15
C PHE A 34 5.31 2.07 -2.00
N ASN A 35 5.34 3.40 -1.89
CA ASN A 35 6.31 4.25 -2.61
C ASN A 35 7.74 3.98 -2.13
N SER A 36 7.93 3.78 -0.83
CA SER A 36 9.24 3.48 -0.25
C SER A 36 9.81 2.17 -0.77
N ILE A 37 8.98 1.12 -0.87
CA ILE A 37 9.33 -0.16 -1.49
C ILE A 37 9.71 0.05 -2.96
N MET A 38 8.90 0.76 -3.73
CA MET A 38 9.22 1.05 -5.14
C MET A 38 10.57 1.74 -5.31
N LYS A 39 10.86 2.74 -4.47
CA LYS A 39 12.14 3.47 -4.49
C LYS A 39 13.32 2.60 -4.11
N LYS A 40 13.21 1.84 -3.02
CA LYS A 40 14.26 0.93 -2.53
C LYS A 40 14.69 -0.08 -3.59
N TYR A 41 13.72 -0.67 -4.27
CA TYR A 41 13.95 -1.74 -5.25
C TYR A 41 13.99 -1.25 -6.71
N LYS A 42 13.97 0.07 -6.94
CA LYS A 42 14.04 0.71 -8.27
C LYS A 42 12.96 0.18 -9.23
N LEU A 43 11.76 0.00 -8.73
CA LEU A 43 10.60 -0.43 -9.52
C LEU A 43 10.03 0.78 -10.26
N THR A 44 10.21 0.82 -11.58
CA THR A 44 9.91 1.99 -12.42
C THR A 44 8.85 1.74 -13.49
N ASP A 45 8.16 0.60 -13.46
CA ASP A 45 7.03 0.32 -14.36
C ASP A 45 6.00 1.47 -14.26
N PRO A 46 5.65 2.15 -15.37
CA PRO A 46 4.68 3.24 -15.37
C PRO A 46 3.32 2.88 -14.75
N ALA A 47 2.88 1.63 -14.90
CA ALA A 47 1.65 1.15 -14.28
C ALA A 47 1.79 1.01 -12.76
N LEU A 48 2.95 0.56 -12.27
CA LEU A 48 3.23 0.54 -10.83
C LEU A 48 3.33 1.95 -10.25
N VAL A 49 3.90 2.90 -11.00
CA VAL A 49 3.95 4.32 -10.58
C VAL A 49 2.54 4.89 -10.42
N LEU A 50 1.66 4.67 -11.40
CA LEU A 50 0.27 5.11 -11.31
C LEU A 50 -0.48 4.42 -10.16
N LEU A 51 -0.27 3.12 -9.96
CA LEU A 51 -0.82 2.41 -8.81
C LEU A 51 -0.34 3.01 -7.49
N GLY A 52 0.95 3.34 -7.39
CA GLY A 52 1.53 3.99 -6.22
C GLY A 52 0.91 5.35 -5.91
N GLU A 53 0.52 6.14 -6.92
CA GLU A 53 -0.23 7.39 -6.71
C GLU A 53 -1.62 7.16 -6.11
N ILE A 54 -2.30 6.09 -6.55
CA ILE A 54 -3.63 5.70 -6.05
C ILE A 54 -3.53 5.20 -4.61
N VAL A 55 -2.57 4.31 -4.33
CA VAL A 55 -2.33 3.77 -2.98
C VAL A 55 -1.97 4.90 -2.01
N ARG A 56 -1.07 5.81 -2.41
CA ARG A 56 -0.73 6.99 -1.61
C ARG A 56 -1.96 7.85 -1.28
N ALA A 57 -2.84 8.07 -2.25
CA ALA A 57 -4.07 8.83 -2.03
C ALA A 57 -5.10 8.10 -1.15
N ALA A 58 -5.05 6.77 -1.07
CA ALA A 58 -5.93 5.97 -0.22
C ALA A 58 -5.44 5.90 1.23
N ASP A 59 -4.12 5.75 1.41
CA ASP A 59 -3.45 5.48 2.68
C ASP A 59 -3.00 6.77 3.40
N SER A 60 -2.78 7.86 2.65
CA SER A 60 -2.46 9.17 3.19
C SER A 60 -3.31 10.28 2.55
N HIS A 61 -2.93 11.54 2.79
CA HIS A 61 -3.63 12.71 2.25
C HIS A 61 -2.64 13.62 1.51
N PRO A 62 -2.08 13.18 0.36
CA PRO A 62 -1.11 13.98 -0.39
C PRO A 62 -1.76 15.28 -0.89
N ALA A 63 -0.95 16.32 -1.14
CA ALA A 63 -1.46 17.63 -1.58
C ALA A 63 -2.23 17.58 -2.91
N LYS A 64 -1.95 16.59 -3.76
CA LYS A 64 -2.65 16.31 -5.03
C LYS A 64 -3.06 14.84 -5.07
N PRO A 65 -4.18 14.46 -4.43
CA PRO A 65 -4.60 13.07 -4.39
C PRO A 65 -5.12 12.61 -5.74
N HIS A 66 -4.76 11.39 -6.14
CA HIS A 66 -5.38 10.76 -7.31
C HIS A 66 -6.84 10.44 -6.98
N PRO A 67 -7.82 10.76 -7.86
CA PRO A 67 -9.25 10.64 -7.54
C PRO A 67 -9.70 9.20 -7.23
N ALA A 68 -9.02 8.20 -7.80
CA ALA A 68 -9.31 6.79 -7.50
C ALA A 68 -8.91 6.36 -6.08
N GLY A 69 -8.05 7.13 -5.38
CA GLY A 69 -7.58 6.79 -4.03
C GLY A 69 -8.72 6.72 -3.01
N GLU A 70 -9.70 7.62 -3.11
CA GLU A 70 -10.86 7.61 -2.21
C GLU A 70 -11.66 6.30 -2.33
N GLY A 71 -11.85 5.82 -3.56
CA GLY A 71 -12.55 4.56 -3.81
C GLY A 71 -11.78 3.37 -3.22
N LEU A 72 -10.46 3.34 -3.40
CA LEU A 72 -9.62 2.30 -2.79
C LEU A 72 -9.67 2.36 -1.26
N ARG A 73 -9.67 3.56 -0.66
CA ARG A 73 -9.83 3.74 0.79
C ARG A 73 -11.15 3.19 1.31
N TRP A 74 -12.25 3.42 0.60
CA TRP A 74 -13.56 2.89 0.98
C TRP A 74 -13.59 1.36 0.92
N ILE A 75 -12.99 0.77 -0.12
CA ILE A 75 -12.88 -0.69 -0.25
C ILE A 75 -12.08 -1.27 0.92
N ALA A 76 -10.87 -0.76 1.17
CA ALA A 76 -10.01 -1.24 2.26
C ALA A 76 -10.66 -1.07 3.64
N SER A 77 -11.31 0.07 3.88
CA SER A 77 -12.08 0.31 5.11
C SER A 77 -13.24 -0.67 5.27
N GLY A 78 -13.90 -1.02 4.16
CA GLY A 78 -14.95 -2.03 4.12
C GLY A 78 -14.44 -3.41 4.52
N PHE A 79 -13.31 -3.85 3.97
CA PHE A 79 -12.67 -5.11 4.36
C PHE A 79 -12.29 -5.15 5.85
N GLY A 80 -11.75 -4.05 6.37
CA GLY A 80 -11.45 -3.93 7.81
C GLY A 80 -12.68 -4.05 8.72
N ALA A 81 -13.88 -3.77 8.20
CA ALA A 81 -15.14 -3.88 8.94
C ALA A 81 -15.79 -5.28 8.88
N LEU A 82 -15.28 -6.21 8.07
CA LEU A 82 -15.88 -7.54 7.91
C LEU A 82 -15.61 -8.51 9.06
N GLY A 83 -14.73 -8.16 10.00
CA GLY A 83 -14.36 -9.04 11.11
C GLY A 83 -13.52 -10.26 10.70
N LEU A 84 -12.87 -10.18 9.53
CA LEU A 84 -11.96 -11.19 9.01
C LEU A 84 -10.58 -11.09 9.68
N SER A 85 -9.84 -12.19 9.70
CA SER A 85 -8.42 -12.16 10.05
C SER A 85 -7.60 -11.46 8.96
N ASP A 86 -6.43 -10.94 9.32
CA ASP A 86 -5.52 -10.28 8.38
C ASP A 86 -5.18 -11.17 7.17
N HIS A 87 -5.03 -12.48 7.39
CA HIS A 87 -4.76 -13.43 6.31
C HIS A 87 -5.93 -13.59 5.35
N GLU A 88 -7.17 -13.61 5.86
CA GLU A 88 -8.37 -13.67 5.02
C GLU A 88 -8.56 -12.37 4.23
N ILE A 89 -8.31 -11.21 4.86
CA ILE A 89 -8.33 -9.91 4.17
C ILE A 89 -7.35 -9.94 3.00
N LEU A 90 -6.09 -10.34 3.22
CA LEU A 90 -5.09 -10.42 2.14
C LEU A 90 -5.56 -11.32 0.98
N VAL A 91 -6.07 -12.52 1.28
CA VAL A 91 -6.55 -13.45 0.27
C VAL A 91 -7.68 -12.86 -0.58
N HIS A 92 -8.59 -12.12 0.04
CA HIS A 92 -9.72 -11.52 -0.67
C HIS A 92 -9.39 -10.20 -1.38
N GLU A 93 -8.44 -9.42 -0.86
CA GLU A 93 -8.06 -8.12 -1.42
C GLU A 93 -7.05 -8.23 -2.57
N PHE A 94 -6.27 -9.30 -2.67
CA PHE A 94 -5.28 -9.44 -3.75
C PHE A 94 -5.88 -9.22 -5.14
N ILE A 95 -7.07 -9.76 -5.40
CA ILE A 95 -7.74 -9.59 -6.71
C ILE A 95 -8.13 -8.13 -6.99
N VAL A 96 -8.39 -7.32 -5.95
CA VAL A 96 -8.69 -5.89 -6.09
C VAL A 96 -7.43 -5.16 -6.59
N TYR A 97 -6.27 -5.44 -5.99
CA TYR A 97 -5.00 -4.86 -6.42
C TYR A 97 -4.57 -5.34 -7.81
N ASP A 98 -4.78 -6.62 -8.14
CA ASP A 98 -4.52 -7.16 -9.48
C ASP A 98 -5.39 -6.45 -10.54
N ALA A 99 -6.69 -6.28 -10.26
CA ALA A 99 -7.60 -5.57 -11.15
C ALA A 99 -7.21 -4.08 -11.31
N LEU A 100 -6.81 -3.43 -10.22
CA LEU A 100 -6.39 -2.04 -10.24
C LEU A 100 -5.07 -1.86 -11.01
N TYR A 101 -4.12 -2.77 -10.84
CA TYR A 101 -2.88 -2.78 -11.61
C TYR A 101 -3.12 -3.02 -13.10
N ALA A 102 -4.02 -3.95 -13.46
CA ALA A 102 -4.41 -4.20 -14.85
C ALA A 102 -5.03 -2.95 -15.52
N GLU A 103 -5.89 -2.20 -14.80
CA GLU A 103 -6.40 -0.92 -15.30
C GLU A 103 -5.29 0.13 -15.41
N CYS A 104 -4.35 0.19 -14.47
CA CYS A 104 -3.20 1.09 -14.55
C CYS A 104 -2.37 0.81 -15.81
N LYS A 105 -2.10 -0.47 -16.13
CA LYS A 105 -1.45 -0.88 -17.39
C LYS A 105 -2.21 -0.37 -18.61
N ARG A 106 -3.50 -0.68 -18.69
CA ARG A 106 -4.36 -0.27 -19.80
C ARG A 106 -4.41 1.27 -19.98
N ARG A 107 -4.23 2.04 -18.90
CA ARG A 107 -4.18 3.52 -18.92
C ARG A 107 -2.81 4.09 -19.29
N ARG A 108 -1.74 3.30 -19.25
CA ARG A 108 -0.36 3.71 -19.59
C ARG A 108 0.09 3.19 -20.96
N GLU A 109 -0.59 2.18 -21.50
CA GLU A 109 -0.39 1.65 -22.85
C GLU A 109 -1.15 2.42 -23.95
N LYS A 110 -1.93 3.44 -23.57
CA LYS A 110 -2.58 4.38 -24.50
C LYS A 110 -1.68 5.54 -24.83
#